data_AF-A0A964FBR4-F1
#
_entry.id   AF-A0A964FBR4-F1
#
_cell.length_a   1.000
_cell.length_b   1.000
_cell.length_c   1.000
_cell.angle_alpha   90.00
_cell.angle_beta   90.00
_cell.angle_gamma   90.00
#
_symmetry.space_group_name_H-M   'P 1'
#
loop_
_entity.id
_entity.type
_entity.pdbx_description
1 polymer ?
#
loop_
_entity_poly.entity_id
_entity_poly.type
_entity_poly.pdbx_seq_one_letter_code
_entity_poly.pdbx_strand_id
1 'polypeptide(L)' 'MNHDTYDDAYVRGILDDVKTIAMVGASANSIRPSYFVLKYLIDKGYKLFPIN' A
#
# COMPACT_ATOMS: atom_id res chain seq x y z
N MET A 1 -13.77 -17.67 -0.34
CA MET A 1 -12.47 -17.81 0.35
C MET A 1 -12.50 -16.92 1.57
N ASN A 2 -11.96 -17.36 2.72
CA ASN A 2 -11.80 -16.52 3.90
C ASN A 2 -10.44 -15.79 3.78
N HIS A 3 -10.43 -14.48 3.97
CA HIS A 3 -9.25 -13.62 3.85
C HIS A 3 -8.94 -12.86 5.16
N ASP A 4 -9.47 -13.34 6.27
CA ASP A 4 -9.34 -12.70 7.58
C ASP A 4 -7.94 -12.92 8.20
N THR A 5 -7.16 -13.88 7.69
CA THR A 5 -5.81 -14.17 8.19
C THR A 5 -4.89 -14.66 7.08
N TYR A 6 -3.67 -14.13 7.09
CA TYR A 6 -2.54 -14.60 6.29
C TYR A 6 -1.32 -14.73 7.20
N ASP A 7 -0.38 -15.61 6.84
CA ASP A 7 0.90 -15.69 7.52
C ASP A 7 1.72 -14.41 7.29
N ASP A 8 2.34 -13.89 8.34
CA ASP A 8 3.24 -12.74 8.28
C ASP A 8 4.36 -12.93 7.25
N ALA A 9 4.89 -14.14 7.11
CA ALA A 9 5.93 -14.47 6.13
C ALA A 9 5.44 -14.30 4.69
N TYR A 10 4.18 -14.67 4.43
CA TYR A 10 3.56 -14.52 3.11
C TYR A 10 3.38 -13.04 2.76
N VAL A 11 2.82 -12.25 3.68
CA VAL A 11 2.62 -10.80 3.47
C VAL A 11 3.95 -10.09 3.29
N ARG A 12 4.96 -10.44 4.10
CA ARG A 12 6.32 -9.89 3.98
C ARG A 12 6.94 -10.20 2.62
N GLY A 13 6.82 -11.43 2.13
CA GLY A 13 7.34 -11.82 0.81
C GLY A 13 6.75 -10.97 -0.32
N ILE A 14 5.43 -10.72 -0.29
CA ILE A 14 4.80 -9.85 -1.30
C ILE A 14 5.39 -8.44 -1.27
N LEU A 15 5.56 -7.85 -0.08
CA LEU A 15 6.10 -6.50 0.06
C LEU A 15 7.60 -6.42 -0.30
N ASP A 16 8.34 -7.51 -0.07
CA ASP A 16 9.74 -7.63 -0.45
C ASP A 16 9.94 -7.79 -1.96
N ASP A 17 9.02 -8.44 -2.66
CA ASP A 17 9.10 -8.65 -4.11
C ASP A 17 8.45 -7.52 -4.93
N VAL A 18 7.31 -6.98 -4.47
CA VAL A 18 6.54 -5.98 -5.21
C VAL A 18 7.03 -4.57 -4.87
N LYS A 19 7.65 -3.89 -5.83
CA LYS A 19 8.13 -2.50 -5.64
C LYS A 19 7.25 -1.43 -6.29
N THR A 20 6.30 -1.82 -7.13
CA THR A 20 5.39 -0.90 -7.82
C THR A 20 3.95 -1.18 -7.43
N ILE A 21 3.24 -0.18 -6.92
CA ILE A 21 1.89 -0.31 -6.38
C ILE A 21 0.98 0.74 -7.02
N ALA A 22 -0.17 0.32 -7.53
CA ALA A 22 -1.26 1.22 -7.91
C ALA A 22 -2.25 1.32 -6.74
N MET A 23 -2.47 2.52 -6.22
CA MET A 23 -3.33 2.76 -5.07
C MET A 23 -4.65 3.38 -5.50
N VAL A 24 -5.73 2.60 -5.44
CA VAL A 24 -7.09 3.06 -5.76
C VAL A 24 -7.67 3.85 -4.58
N GLY A 25 -8.34 4.95 -4.86
CA GLY A 25 -8.91 5.84 -3.82
C GLY A 25 -7.87 6.68 -3.09
N ALA A 26 -6.70 6.86 -3.71
CA ALA A 26 -5.68 7.78 -3.23
C ALA A 26 -6.25 9.21 -3.17
N SER A 27 -5.97 9.93 -2.09
CA SER A 27 -6.44 11.32 -1.93
C SER A 27 -5.30 12.22 -1.47
N ALA A 28 -5.28 13.44 -1.98
CA ALA A 28 -4.38 14.50 -1.53
C ALA A 28 -4.86 15.19 -0.22
N ASN A 29 -6.07 14.88 0.27
CA ASN A 29 -6.57 15.43 1.54
C ASN A 29 -5.88 14.72 2.72
N SER A 30 -5.09 15.47 3.49
CA SER A 30 -4.31 14.96 4.62
C SER A 30 -5.12 14.41 5.79
N ILE A 31 -6.44 14.65 5.85
CA ILE A 31 -7.31 14.04 6.87
C ILE A 31 -7.68 12.60 6.48
N ARG A 32 -7.63 12.26 5.18
CA ARG A 32 -8.03 10.93 4.71
C ARG A 32 -6.95 9.88 5.00
N PRO A 33 -7.32 8.70 5.52
CA PRO A 33 -6.37 7.60 5.74
C PRO A 33 -5.53 7.23 4.51
N SER A 34 -6.12 7.32 3.31
CA SER A 34 -5.42 7.01 2.06
C SER A 34 -4.24 7.94 1.77
N TYR A 35 -4.25 9.18 2.26
CA TYR A 35 -3.11 10.08 2.16
C TYR A 35 -1.90 9.53 2.92
N PHE A 36 -2.12 9.07 4.16
CA PHE A 36 -1.06 8.57 5.03
C PHE A 36 -0.47 7.25 4.52
N VAL A 37 -1.30 6.33 4.05
CA VAL A 37 -0.84 5.05 3.48
C VAL A 37 0.03 5.31 2.24
N LEU A 38 -0.41 6.18 1.33
CA LEU A 38 0.34 6.55 0.15
C LEU A 38 1.70 7.17 0.53
N LYS A 39 1.68 8.15 1.44
CA LYS A 39 2.91 8.81 1.92
C LYS A 39 3.87 7.80 2.55
N TYR A 40 3.38 6.93 3.42
CA TYR A 40 4.19 5.94 4.10
C TYR A 40 4.88 4.99 3.11
N LEU A 41 4.16 4.50 2.11
CA LEU A 41 4.73 3.58 1.12
C LEU A 41 5.77 4.29 0.22
N ILE A 42 5.56 5.55 -0.13
CA ILE A 42 6.59 6.35 -0.84
C ILE A 42 7.82 6.53 0.04
N ASP A 43 7.66 6.90 1.31
CA ASP A 43 8.77 7.06 2.26
C ASP A 43 9.54 5.74 2.50
N LYS A 44 8.89 4.59 2.32
CA LYS A 44 9.51 3.25 2.33
C LYS A 44 10.17 2.84 1.01
N GLY A 45 10.14 3.69 -0.01
CA GLY A 45 10.83 3.49 -1.28
C GLY A 45 10.03 2.72 -2.33
N TYR A 46 8.72 2.54 -2.14
CA TYR A 46 7.87 1.95 -3.17
C TYR A 46 7.54 2.98 -4.26
N LYS A 47 7.42 2.50 -5.49
CA LYS A 47 6.94 3.30 -6.63
C LYS A 47 5.42 3.27 -6.66
N LEU A 48 4.78 4.38 -6.31
CA LEU A 48 3.33 4.47 -6.17
C LEU A 48 2.68 5.20 -7.35
N PHE A 49 1.55 4.67 -7.80
CA PHE A 49 0.65 5.28 -8.78
C PHE A 49 -0.72 5.51 -8.15
N PRO A 50 -1.09 6.74 -7.76
CA PRO A 50 -2.41 7.04 -7.24
C PRO A 50 -3.47 6.97 -8.35
N ILE A 51 -4.58 6.29 -8.11
CA ILE A 51 -5.71 6.15 -9.03
C ILE A 51 -6.98 6.62 -8.33
N ASN A 52 -7.57 7.73 -8.81
CA ASN A 52 -8.82 8.29 -8.32
C ASN A 52 -9.51 9.13 -9.41
#